data_AF-X1CT88-F1
#
_entry.id   AF-X1CT88-F1
#
_cell.length_a   1.000
_cell.length_b   1.000
_cell.length_c   1.000
_cell.angle_alpha   90.00
_cell.angle_beta   90.00
_cell.angle_gamma   90.00
#
_symmetry.space_group_name_H-M   'P 1'
#
loop_
_entity.id
_entity.type
_entity.pdbx_description
1 polymer ?
#
loop_
_entity_poly.entity_id
_entity_poly.type
_entity_poly.pdbx_seq_one_letter_code
_entity_poly.pdbx_strand_id
1 'polypeptide(L)'
;MASFSTLSKDKWEFPEYTVEGLKRVPNPESLTVVYAEPGANLTQYKRVYITEPLVAFKKNWQRDQNRTVGTSISTSDMDRGKKAVAELFMDVFTKELENGGYQLTQERAEDVLIVKPAILDLDINAPDSMNATMGRSYSRIAG
;
A
#
# COMPACT_ATOMS: atom_id res chain seq x y z
N MET A 1 -12.69 -20.41 -34.38
CA MET A 1 -11.30 -20.36 -33.88
C MET A 1 -10.75 -18.98 -34.16
N ALA A 2 -10.76 -18.09 -33.16
CA ALA A 2 -10.10 -16.79 -33.25
C ALA A 2 -9.29 -16.61 -31.97
N SER A 3 -7.99 -16.87 -32.07
CA SER A 3 -7.01 -16.57 -31.02
C SER A 3 -6.83 -15.06 -30.95
N PHE A 4 -7.09 -14.47 -29.79
CA PHE A 4 -6.53 -13.17 -29.44
C PHE A 4 -5.36 -13.40 -28.49
N SER A 5 -4.17 -13.41 -29.08
CA SER A 5 -2.93 -13.22 -28.34
C SER A 5 -2.81 -11.73 -27.99
N THR A 6 -3.10 -11.38 -26.74
CA THR A 6 -2.64 -10.12 -26.14
C THR A 6 -1.72 -10.46 -24.98
N LEU A 7 -0.44 -10.64 -25.30
CA LEU A 7 0.65 -10.50 -24.33
C LEU A 7 0.70 -9.04 -23.85
N SER A 8 0.71 -8.88 -22.52
CA SER A 8 1.31 -7.79 -21.73
C SER A 8 0.32 -7.19 -20.74
N LYS A 9 0.51 -7.52 -19.45
CA LYS A 9 0.61 -6.62 -18.29
C LYS A 9 0.45 -7.50 -17.05
N ASP A 10 1.43 -7.48 -16.15
CA ASP A 10 1.33 -7.99 -14.79
C ASP A 10 0.09 -7.38 -14.10
N LYS A 11 -1.10 -7.93 -14.37
CA LYS A 11 -2.35 -7.50 -13.77
C LYS A 11 -2.65 -8.50 -12.68
N TRP A 12 -2.64 -8.01 -11.45
CA TRP A 12 -3.34 -8.69 -10.38
C TRP A 12 -4.76 -9.00 -10.87
N GLU A 13 -5.08 -10.28 -11.04
CA GLU A 13 -6.44 -10.70 -11.39
C GLU A 13 -7.32 -10.51 -10.17
N PHE A 14 -7.94 -9.34 -10.07
CA PHE A 14 -8.90 -9.04 -9.02
C PHE A 14 -10.15 -9.89 -9.24
N PRO A 15 -10.49 -10.84 -8.35
CA PRO A 15 -11.68 -11.67 -8.51
C PRO A 15 -12.95 -10.81 -8.43
N GLU A 16 -14.06 -11.31 -8.97
CA GLU A 16 -15.36 -10.63 -8.88
C GLU A 16 -15.88 -10.60 -7.44
N TYR A 17 -15.60 -11.66 -6.66
CA TYR A 17 -15.96 -11.78 -5.25
C TYR A 17 -14.74 -12.04 -4.38
N THR A 18 -14.72 -11.45 -3.18
CA THR A 18 -13.77 -11.84 -2.13
C THR A 18 -14.23 -13.11 -1.42
N VAL A 19 -13.34 -13.75 -0.66
CA VAL A 19 -13.69 -14.85 0.25
C VAL A 19 -14.75 -14.44 1.28
N GLU A 20 -14.81 -13.15 1.58
CA GLU A 20 -15.79 -12.54 2.50
C GLU A 20 -17.15 -12.24 1.82
N GLY A 21 -17.32 -12.60 0.54
CA GLY A 21 -18.57 -12.37 -0.20
C GLY A 21 -18.76 -10.95 -0.72
N LEU A 22 -17.74 -10.07 -0.60
CA LEU A 22 -17.81 -8.72 -1.13
C LEU A 22 -17.69 -8.74 -2.65
N LYS A 23 -18.55 -7.98 -3.33
CA LYS A 23 -18.55 -7.86 -4.79
C LYS A 23 -17.68 -6.69 -5.23
N ARG A 24 -16.92 -6.90 -6.30
CA ARG A 24 -16.12 -5.86 -6.94
C ARG A 24 -17.03 -4.79 -7.54
N VAL A 25 -16.82 -3.54 -7.16
CA VAL A 25 -17.50 -2.39 -7.74
C VAL A 25 -16.89 -2.11 -9.12
N PRO A 26 -17.69 -2.03 -10.20
CA PRO A 26 -17.18 -1.71 -11.53
C PRO A 26 -16.75 -0.24 -11.60
N ASN A 27 -15.61 0.02 -12.25
CA ASN A 27 -15.09 1.35 -12.57
C ASN A 27 -15.08 2.36 -11.39
N PRO A 28 -14.31 2.09 -10.31
CA PRO A 28 -14.02 3.12 -9.32
C PRO A 28 -13.33 4.33 -9.95
N GLU A 29 -13.76 5.55 -9.60
CA GLU A 29 -13.24 6.79 -10.20
C GLU A 29 -11.77 7.08 -9.80
N SER A 30 -11.43 6.88 -8.53
CA SER A 30 -10.15 7.31 -7.94
C SER A 30 -9.33 6.18 -7.31
N LEU A 31 -9.82 4.94 -7.37
CA LEU A 31 -9.19 3.78 -6.72
C LEU A 31 -8.95 2.67 -7.74
N THR A 32 -7.94 1.83 -7.53
CA THR A 32 -7.64 0.71 -8.45
C THR A 32 -8.72 -0.37 -8.39
N VAL A 33 -9.18 -0.70 -7.20
CA VAL A 33 -10.21 -1.72 -6.96
C VAL A 33 -10.98 -1.37 -5.70
N VAL A 34 -12.29 -1.60 -5.73
CA VAL A 34 -13.16 -1.43 -4.57
C VAL A 34 -14.04 -2.68 -4.48
N TYR A 35 -14.18 -3.20 -3.26
CA TYR A 35 -15.07 -4.30 -2.93
C TYR A 35 -16.10 -3.82 -1.92
N ALA A 36 -17.37 -4.07 -2.19
CA ALA A 36 -18.47 -3.68 -1.32
C ALA A 36 -19.46 -4.83 -1.17
N GLU A 37 -20.18 -4.84 -0.05
CA GLU A 37 -21.26 -5.80 0.15
C GLU A 37 -22.37 -5.55 -0.89
N PRO A 38 -22.85 -6.61 -1.58
CA PRO A 38 -23.90 -6.45 -2.59
C PRO A 38 -25.17 -5.82 -2.02
N GLY A 39 -25.60 -4.69 -2.58
CA GLY A 39 -26.82 -4.01 -2.15
C GLY A 39 -26.69 -3.18 -0.87
N ALA A 40 -25.49 -3.05 -0.30
CA ALA A 40 -25.26 -2.19 0.85
C ALA A 40 -25.45 -0.72 0.50
N ASN A 41 -26.24 -0.01 1.30
CA ASN A 41 -26.39 1.43 1.18
C ASN A 41 -25.36 2.12 2.07
N LEU A 42 -24.34 2.73 1.47
CA LEU A 42 -23.27 3.39 2.22
C LEU A 42 -23.71 4.67 2.95
N THR A 43 -24.84 5.27 2.56
CA THR A 43 -25.34 6.52 3.18
C THR A 43 -25.85 6.33 4.61
N GLN A 44 -26.12 5.09 5.03
CA GLN A 44 -26.60 4.81 6.39
C GLN A 44 -25.48 4.83 7.44
N TYR A 45 -24.22 4.69 7.02
CA TYR A 45 -23.08 4.62 7.92
C TYR A 45 -22.58 6.03 8.24
N LYS A 46 -22.77 6.44 9.49
CA LYS A 46 -22.22 7.70 10.03
C LYS A 46 -20.85 7.52 10.66
N ARG A 47 -20.54 6.27 11.05
CA ARG A 47 -19.33 5.88 11.75
C ARG A 47 -18.47 5.01 10.85
N VAL A 48 -17.16 5.22 10.88
CA VAL A 48 -16.19 4.48 10.08
C VAL A 48 -15.17 3.84 11.01
N TYR A 49 -14.92 2.55 10.79
CA TYR A 49 -13.85 1.79 11.42
C TYR A 49 -12.80 1.45 10.37
N ILE A 50 -11.62 2.07 10.47
CA ILE A 50 -10.51 1.84 9.53
C ILE A 50 -9.62 0.74 10.11
N THR A 51 -9.39 -0.34 9.36
CA THR A 51 -8.40 -1.35 9.75
C THR A 51 -6.99 -0.90 9.42
N GLU A 52 -5.99 -1.57 10.01
CA GLU A 52 -4.60 -1.37 9.63
C GLU A 52 -4.40 -1.52 8.11
N PRO A 53 -3.79 -0.52 7.43
CA PRO A 53 -3.59 -0.57 5.99
C PRO A 53 -2.56 -1.62 5.61
N LEU A 54 -2.90 -2.47 4.65
CA LEU A 54 -1.94 -3.41 4.06
C LEU A 54 -1.05 -2.69 3.07
N VAL A 55 0.26 -2.67 3.29
CA VAL A 55 1.22 -2.06 2.35
C VAL A 55 2.13 -3.12 1.75
N ALA A 56 2.07 -3.27 0.43
CA ALA A 56 2.89 -4.20 -0.33
C ALA A 56 3.73 -3.46 -1.37
N PHE A 57 5.04 -3.66 -1.33
CA PHE A 57 5.94 -3.22 -2.40
C PHE A 57 5.71 -4.01 -3.67
N LYS A 58 6.00 -3.36 -4.80
CA LYS A 58 6.07 -4.01 -6.10
C LYS A 58 6.98 -5.24 -6.07
N LYS A 59 6.62 -6.27 -6.83
CA LYS A 59 7.41 -7.50 -6.93
C LYS A 59 8.85 -7.20 -7.37
N ASN A 60 9.80 -7.82 -6.68
CA ASN A 60 11.25 -7.62 -6.88
C ASN A 60 11.78 -6.21 -6.61
N TRP A 61 10.98 -5.29 -6.07
CA TRP A 61 11.38 -3.89 -5.86
C TRP A 61 12.73 -3.76 -5.16
N GLN A 62 12.95 -4.47 -4.04
CA GLN A 62 14.22 -4.43 -3.30
C GLN A 62 15.43 -4.83 -4.17
N ARG A 63 15.28 -5.91 -4.94
CA ARG A 63 16.33 -6.41 -5.82
C ARG A 63 16.65 -5.38 -6.89
N ASP A 64 15.63 -4.73 -7.43
CA ASP A 64 15.78 -3.75 -8.48
C ASP A 64 16.40 -2.45 -7.94
N GLN A 65 16.07 -2.04 -6.71
CA GLN A 65 16.76 -0.94 -6.02
C GLN A 65 18.24 -1.24 -5.76
N ASN A 66 18.57 -2.46 -5.33
CA ASN A 66 19.95 -2.87 -5.03
C ASN A 66 20.82 -3.11 -6.28
N ARG A 67 20.26 -3.03 -7.49
CA ARG A 67 21.03 -3.04 -8.74
C ARG A 67 21.64 -1.68 -9.06
N THR A 68 21.11 -0.61 -8.45
CA THR A 68 21.62 0.75 -8.62
C THR A 68 22.87 0.94 -7.77
N VAL A 69 23.94 1.45 -8.40
CA VAL A 69 25.22 1.71 -7.72
C VAL A 69 25.01 2.76 -6.63
N GLY A 70 25.41 2.45 -5.39
CA GLY A 70 25.31 3.36 -4.24
C GLY A 70 24.10 3.11 -3.34
N THR A 71 23.16 2.24 -3.72
CA THR A 71 21.97 1.92 -2.92
C THR A 71 22.05 0.51 -2.35
N SER A 72 21.82 0.37 -1.03
CA SER A 72 21.70 -0.94 -0.38
C SER A 72 20.51 -0.91 0.57
N ILE A 73 19.36 -1.38 0.11
CA ILE A 73 18.13 -1.52 0.88
C ILE A 73 18.08 -2.90 1.53
N SER A 74 18.00 -2.92 2.85
CA SER A 74 17.76 -4.14 3.63
C SER A 74 16.26 -4.46 3.72
N THR A 75 15.91 -5.68 4.11
CA THR A 75 14.52 -6.04 4.42
C THR A 75 13.97 -5.23 5.59
N SER A 76 14.81 -4.88 6.56
CA SER A 76 14.43 -3.99 7.68
C SER A 76 14.05 -2.59 7.20
N ASP A 77 14.70 -2.07 6.16
CA ASP A 77 14.36 -0.75 5.60
C ASP A 77 13.02 -0.81 4.86
N MET A 78 12.72 -1.92 4.20
CA MET A 78 11.40 -2.14 3.61
C MET A 78 10.31 -2.16 4.67
N ASP A 79 10.49 -2.91 5.76
CA ASP A 79 9.46 -3.01 6.80
C ASP A 79 9.28 -1.67 7.54
N ARG A 80 10.36 -0.90 7.71
CA ARG A 80 10.26 0.50 8.18
C ARG A 80 9.47 1.37 7.20
N GLY A 81 9.74 1.25 5.90
CA GLY A 81 9.01 1.96 4.85
C GLY A 81 7.52 1.62 4.82
N LYS A 82 7.16 0.33 4.91
CA LYS A 82 5.76 -0.10 5.00
C LYS A 82 5.04 0.54 6.18
N LYS A 83 5.66 0.53 7.36
CA LYS A 83 5.10 1.13 8.58
C LYS A 83 4.92 2.63 8.43
N ALA A 84 5.95 3.34 7.96
CA ALA A 84 5.87 4.79 7.76
C ALA A 84 4.76 5.19 6.77
N VAL A 85 4.62 4.45 5.66
CA VAL A 85 3.55 4.68 4.68
C VAL A 85 2.18 4.33 5.26
N ALA A 86 2.07 3.24 6.01
CA ALA A 86 0.83 2.83 6.69
C ALA A 86 0.37 3.89 7.71
N GLU A 87 1.28 4.40 8.53
CA GLU A 87 1.02 5.45 9.52
C GLU A 87 0.59 6.76 8.85
N LEU A 88 1.33 7.21 7.82
CA LEU A 88 0.98 8.42 7.08
C LEU A 88 -0.37 8.29 6.38
N PHE A 89 -0.64 7.12 5.78
CA PHE A 89 -1.94 6.84 5.17
C PHE A 89 -3.05 6.94 6.21
N MET A 90 -2.88 6.33 7.39
CA MET A 90 -3.89 6.38 8.45
C MET A 90 -4.16 7.81 8.91
N ASP A 91 -3.11 8.62 9.11
CA ASP A 91 -3.25 10.02 9.53
C ASP A 91 -4.01 10.85 8.49
N VAL A 92 -3.60 10.78 7.21
CA VAL A 92 -4.25 11.54 6.13
C VAL A 92 -5.67 11.05 5.92
N PHE A 93 -5.89 9.73 5.87
CA PHE A 93 -7.21 9.16 5.61
C PHE A 93 -8.21 9.48 6.75
N THR A 94 -7.74 9.45 7.99
CA THR A 94 -8.50 9.89 9.17
C THR A 94 -8.93 11.35 9.03
N LYS A 95 -7.99 12.25 8.73
CA LYS A 95 -8.27 13.68 8.57
C LYS A 95 -9.26 13.96 7.45
N GLU A 96 -9.09 13.30 6.29
CA GLU A 96 -10.01 13.46 5.16
C GLU A 96 -11.42 12.96 5.48
N LEU A 97 -11.54 11.85 6.22
CA LEU A 97 -12.84 11.34 6.65
C LEU A 97 -13.53 12.27 7.67
N GLU A 98 -12.79 12.78 8.65
CA GLU A 98 -13.30 13.75 9.61
C GLU A 98 -13.74 15.05 8.93
N ASN A 99 -12.95 15.56 7.98
CA ASN A 99 -13.31 16.71 7.15
C ASN A 99 -14.55 16.44 6.30
N GLY A 100 -14.74 15.20 5.86
CA GLY A 100 -15.94 14.72 5.15
C GLY A 100 -17.17 14.52 6.06
N GLY A 101 -17.03 14.73 7.37
CA GLY A 101 -18.12 14.61 8.35
C GLY A 101 -18.35 13.20 8.90
N TYR A 102 -17.45 12.25 8.65
CA TYR A 102 -17.51 10.91 9.21
C TYR A 102 -16.93 10.87 10.62
N GLN A 103 -17.54 10.05 11.49
CA GLN A 103 -17.02 9.82 12.84
C GLN A 103 -16.18 8.54 12.88
N LEU A 104 -14.96 8.64 13.38
CA LEU A 104 -14.11 7.46 13.57
C LEU A 104 -14.49 6.73 14.86
N THR A 105 -14.62 5.41 14.74
CA THR A 105 -14.87 4.53 15.88
C THR A 105 -13.88 3.38 15.83
N GLN A 106 -13.52 2.85 17.01
CA GLN A 106 -12.79 1.57 17.13
C GLN A 106 -13.73 0.39 17.44
N GLU A 107 -15.01 0.67 17.66
CA GLU A 107 -16.03 -0.32 17.96
C GLU A 107 -16.67 -0.85 16.68
N ARG A 108 -16.87 -2.16 16.62
CA ARG A 108 -17.64 -2.80 15.55
C ARG A 108 -19.11 -2.82 15.94
N ALA A 109 -19.96 -2.21 15.12
CA ALA A 109 -21.41 -2.22 15.28
C ALA A 109 -22.10 -2.23 13.90
N GLU A 110 -23.40 -2.48 13.87
CA GLU A 110 -24.18 -2.62 12.62
C GLU A 110 -24.23 -1.32 11.79
N ASP A 111 -24.08 -0.17 12.46
CA ASP A 111 -24.06 1.17 11.86
C ASP A 111 -22.64 1.68 11.55
N VAL A 112 -21.64 0.79 11.59
CA VAL A 112 -20.22 1.13 11.36
C VAL A 112 -19.73 0.54 10.04
N LEU A 113 -19.24 1.41 9.15
CA LEU A 113 -18.59 0.99 7.92
C LEU A 113 -17.15 0.57 8.20
N ILE A 114 -16.84 -0.71 7.97
CA ILE A 114 -15.47 -1.23 8.08
C ILE A 114 -14.75 -1.00 6.76
N VAL A 115 -13.68 -0.20 6.79
CA VAL A 115 -12.82 0.07 5.65
C VAL A 115 -11.51 -0.68 5.81
N LYS A 116 -11.17 -1.52 4.82
CA LYS A 116 -9.91 -2.27 4.75
C LYS A 116 -9.00 -1.69 3.66
N PRO A 117 -8.19 -0.67 3.97
CA PRO A 117 -7.31 -0.06 2.98
C PRO A 117 -6.13 -0.98 2.64
N ALA A 118 -5.74 -0.97 1.36
CA ALA A 118 -4.56 -1.67 0.88
C ALA A 118 -3.84 -0.85 -0.20
N ILE A 119 -2.53 -0.66 -0.02
CA ILE A 119 -1.62 -0.07 -1.00
C ILE A 119 -0.83 -1.22 -1.62
N LEU A 120 -1.17 -1.53 -2.87
CA LEU A 120 -0.51 -2.57 -3.65
C LEU A 120 0.47 -1.93 -4.63
N ASP A 121 1.53 -2.67 -4.95
CA ASP A 121 2.58 -2.27 -5.88
C ASP A 121 3.23 -0.91 -5.56
N LEU A 122 3.48 -0.66 -4.27
CA LEU A 122 4.21 0.53 -3.84
C LEU A 122 5.57 0.57 -4.53
N ASP A 123 5.80 1.62 -5.31
CA ASP A 123 7.05 1.91 -6.02
C ASP A 123 7.56 3.27 -5.55
N ILE A 124 8.45 3.26 -4.56
CA ILE A 124 9.11 4.47 -4.07
C ILE A 124 10.51 4.57 -4.67
N ASN A 125 10.93 5.77 -5.03
CA ASN A 125 12.35 6.05 -5.19
C ASN A 125 12.93 6.25 -3.80
N ALA A 126 13.67 5.26 -3.29
CA ALA A 126 14.35 5.39 -2.01
C ALA A 126 15.42 6.50 -2.13
N PRO A 127 15.30 7.64 -1.43
CA PRO A 127 16.35 8.63 -1.41
C PRO A 127 17.42 8.20 -0.41
N ASP A 128 18.67 8.35 -0.86
CA ASP A 128 19.96 8.24 -0.16
C ASP A 128 19.91 7.48 1.18
N SER A 129 20.09 6.15 1.13
CA SER A 129 20.51 5.42 2.31
C SER A 129 21.80 6.09 2.78
N MET A 130 21.80 6.68 3.97
CA MET A 130 23.00 7.22 4.62
C MET A 130 24.00 6.07 4.90
N ASN A 131 24.58 5.50 3.85
CA ASN A 131 25.87 4.86 3.91
C ASN A 131 26.85 6.01 4.04
N ALA A 132 27.00 6.51 5.27
CA ALA A 132 28.21 7.21 5.66
C ALA A 132 29.35 6.26 5.27
N THR A 133 29.98 6.53 4.14
CA THR A 133 31.15 5.80 3.68
C THR A 133 32.18 5.99 4.77
N MET A 134 32.33 4.97 5.62
CA MET A 134 33.41 4.92 6.58
C MET A 134 34.66 4.56 5.77
N GLY A 135 35.23 5.57 5.10
CA GLY A 135 36.50 5.44 4.43
C GLY A 135 37.57 5.12 5.47
N ARG A 136 37.95 3.85 5.59
CA ARG A 136 39.15 3.46 6.33
C ARG A 136 40.34 3.92 5.50
N SER A 137 40.87 5.11 5.80
CA SER A 137 42.18 5.51 5.28
C SER A 137 43.24 4.68 6.00
N TYR A 138 43.98 3.87 5.25
CA TYR A 138 45.18 3.21 5.75
C TYR A 138 46.37 4.11 5.41
N SER A 139 46.91 4.82 6.39
CA SER A 139 48.21 5.46 6.25
C SER A 139 49.28 4.38 6.29
N ARG A 140 49.83 4.03 5.12
CA ARG A 140 51.02 3.19 5.04
C ARG A 140 52.23 4.09 5.25
N ILE A 141 52.69 4.20 6.50
CA ILE A 141 53.99 4.79 6.81
C ILE A 141 55.04 3.78 6.36
N ALA A 142 55.78 4.11 5.30
CA ALA A 142 57.09 3.51 5.05
C ALA A 142 58.10 4.30 5.87
N GLY A 143 58.91 3.61 6.66
CA GLY A 143 59.98 4.19 7.47
C GLY A 143 61.13 4.73 6.63
#